data_AF-A0A352N2R1-F1
#
_entry.id   AF-A0A352N2R1-F1
#
_cell.length_a   1.000
_cell.length_b   1.000
_cell.length_c   1.000
_cell.angle_alpha   90.00
_cell.angle_beta   90.00
_cell.angle_gamma   90.00
#
_symmetry.space_group_name_H-M   'P 1'
#
loop_
_entity.id
_entity.type
_entity.pdbx_description
1 polymer ?
#
loop_
_entity_poly.entity_id
_entity_poly.type
_entity_poly.pdbx_seq_one_letter_code
_entity_poly.pdbx_strand_id
1 'polypeptide(L)'
;MKTRRNQGGQAIVELTVSLVMLLAMFCGFILIAQLATKNVENIITARGEADENGYMGSVSDNGNPILSWNEGADTYLYTADDQAVIGTSDNPSLFSGELKNDEYDLKAAPDYVQDNFSKTMGTLYIFLDAANLTSGNETSSVSLDDLSRMLYVDSSTITLEDTVYMPYMSDF
;
A
#
# COMPACT_ATOMS: atom_id res chain seq x y z
N MET A 1 -50.70 24.54 37.90
CA MET A 1 -49.91 24.59 36.65
C MET A 1 -48.44 24.79 37.00
N LYS A 2 -47.61 23.74 36.99
CA LYS A 2 -46.16 23.84 37.24
C LYS A 2 -45.48 24.31 35.96
N THR A 3 -45.05 25.57 35.92
CA THR A 3 -44.27 26.13 34.81
C THR A 3 -42.86 25.52 34.81
N ARG A 4 -42.53 24.78 33.74
CA ARG A 4 -41.22 24.14 33.53
C ARG A 4 -40.18 25.22 33.21
N ARG A 5 -39.53 25.74 34.23
CA ARG A 5 -38.54 26.84 34.16
C ARG A 5 -37.15 26.41 33.63
N ASN A 6 -36.95 25.14 33.29
CA ASN A 6 -35.65 24.56 32.90
C ASN A 6 -35.46 24.33 31.39
N GLN A 7 -36.42 24.70 30.52
CA GLN A 7 -36.31 24.41 29.08
C GLN A 7 -35.52 25.46 28.27
N GLY A 8 -35.35 26.68 28.78
CA GLY A 8 -34.69 27.77 28.04
C GLY A 8 -33.18 27.55 27.82
N GLY A 9 -32.49 26.95 28.78
CA GLY A 9 -31.05 26.65 28.65
C GLY A 9 -30.77 25.37 27.86
N GLN A 10 -31.71 24.43 27.85
CA GLN A 10 -31.55 23.14 27.18
C GLN A 10 -31.45 23.30 25.66
N ALA A 11 -32.29 24.14 25.04
CA ALA A 11 -32.27 24.37 23.60
C ALA A 11 -30.93 24.97 23.12
N ILE A 12 -30.34 25.87 23.90
CA ILE A 12 -29.03 26.47 23.61
C ILE A 12 -27.94 25.39 23.71
N VAL A 13 -27.98 24.58 24.77
CA VAL A 13 -27.01 23.49 24.95
C VAL A 13 -27.10 22.47 23.82
N GLU A 14 -28.30 22.01 23.45
CA GLU A 14 -28.51 21.07 22.35
C GLU A 14 -28.03 21.64 21.00
N LEU A 15 -28.26 22.93 20.75
CA LEU A 15 -27.76 23.60 19.56
C LEU A 15 -26.22 23.66 19.55
N THR A 16 -25.60 24.05 20.67
CA THR A 16 -24.12 24.12 20.76
C THR A 16 -23.48 22.75 20.58
N VAL A 17 -24.01 21.71 21.21
CA VAL A 17 -23.50 20.34 21.07
C VAL A 17 -23.64 19.85 19.62
N SER A 18 -24.79 20.10 18.98
CA SER A 18 -25.00 19.73 17.58
C SER A 18 -24.04 20.46 16.64
N LEU A 19 -23.80 21.75 16.90
CA LEU A 19 -22.85 22.56 16.13
C LEU A 19 -21.41 22.05 16.28
N VAL A 20 -21.00 21.71 17.50
CA VAL A 20 -19.66 21.15 17.77
C VAL A 20 -19.48 19.81 17.06
N MET A 21 -20.46 18.92 17.11
CA MET A 21 -20.39 17.64 16.37
C MET A 21 -20.27 17.85 14.87
N LEU A 22 -21.02 18.79 14.31
CA LEU A 22 -21.01 19.08 12.88
C LEU A 22 -19.67 19.69 12.44
N LEU A 23 -19.06 20.57 13.26
CA LEU A 23 -17.71 21.08 13.03
C LEU A 23 -16.66 19.98 13.10
N ALA A 24 -16.75 19.10 14.11
CA ALA A 24 -15.87 17.96 14.21
C ALA A 24 -15.94 17.10 12.94
N MET A 25 -17.15 16.75 12.49
CA MET A 25 -17.36 15.95 11.29
C MET A 25 -16.71 16.57 10.04
N PHE A 26 -16.87 17.88 9.82
CA PHE A 26 -16.21 18.55 8.70
C PHE A 26 -14.68 18.55 8.82
N CYS A 27 -14.14 18.77 10.01
CA CYS A 27 -12.71 18.64 10.27
C CYS A 27 -12.20 17.24 9.93
N GLY A 28 -12.95 16.19 10.30
CA GLY A 28 -12.62 14.80 9.95
C GLY A 28 -12.59 14.56 8.44
N PHE A 29 -13.55 15.10 7.69
CA PHE A 29 -13.54 14.97 6.23
C PHE A 29 -12.39 15.71 5.57
N ILE A 30 -12.04 16.90 6.07
CA ILE A 30 -10.88 17.65 5.57
C ILE A 30 -9.59 16.88 5.83
N LEU A 31 -9.43 16.30 7.04
CA LEU A 31 -8.29 15.49 7.40
C LEU A 31 -8.15 14.27 6.48
N ILE A 32 -9.23 13.52 6.27
CA ILE A 32 -9.24 12.35 5.38
C ILE A 32 -8.88 12.77 3.94
N ALA A 33 -9.44 13.88 3.46
CA ALA A 33 -9.14 14.37 2.12
C ALA A 33 -7.65 14.75 1.96
N GLN A 34 -7.07 15.43 2.96
CA GLN A 34 -5.65 15.79 2.96
C GLN A 34 -4.75 14.54 2.94
N LEU A 35 -5.06 13.55 3.78
CA LEU A 35 -4.32 12.29 3.82
C LEU A 35 -4.44 11.52 2.50
N ALA A 36 -5.64 11.46 1.92
CA ALA A 36 -5.86 10.79 0.64
C ALA A 36 -5.09 11.45 -0.50
N THR A 37 -5.12 12.79 -0.60
CA THR A 37 -4.33 13.51 -1.62
C THR A 37 -2.84 13.25 -1.44
N LYS A 38 -2.34 13.28 -0.20
CA LYS A 38 -0.92 13.06 0.08
C LYS A 38 -0.48 11.63 -0.23
N ASN A 39 -1.29 10.63 0.12
CA ASN A 39 -1.02 9.24 -0.25
C ASN A 39 -0.98 9.03 -1.77
N VAL A 40 -1.91 9.65 -2.53
CA VAL A 40 -1.88 9.57 -4.00
C VAL A 40 -0.62 10.20 -4.57
N GLU A 41 -0.20 11.37 -4.07
CA GLU A 41 1.07 12.00 -4.48
C GLU A 41 2.27 11.09 -4.17
N ASN A 42 2.30 10.51 -2.96
CA ASN A 42 3.34 9.59 -2.50
C ASN A 42 3.47 8.38 -3.44
N ILE A 43 2.35 7.73 -3.76
CA ILE A 43 2.29 6.57 -4.65
C ILE A 43 2.72 6.93 -6.07
N ILE A 44 2.33 8.11 -6.58
CA ILE A 44 2.74 8.56 -7.92
C ILE A 44 4.25 8.78 -7.96
N THR A 45 4.84 9.39 -6.94
CA THR A 45 6.29 9.60 -6.84
C THR A 45 7.04 8.28 -6.71
N ALA A 46 6.62 7.40 -5.78
CA ALA A 46 7.22 6.08 -5.60
C ALA A 46 7.11 5.23 -6.89
N ARG A 47 6.00 5.34 -7.63
CA ARG A 47 5.88 4.72 -8.95
C ARG A 47 6.84 5.34 -9.97
N GLY A 48 6.97 6.65 -10.00
CA GLY A 48 7.91 7.33 -10.90
C GLY A 48 9.35 6.88 -10.67
N GLU A 49 9.75 6.75 -9.40
CA GLU A 49 11.06 6.24 -9.02
C GLU A 49 11.24 4.76 -9.42
N ALA A 50 10.22 3.91 -9.17
CA ALA A 50 10.26 2.52 -9.62
C ALA A 50 10.43 2.41 -11.15
N ASP A 51 9.76 3.27 -11.92
CA ASP A 51 9.83 3.27 -13.40
C ASP A 51 11.21 3.72 -13.89
N GLU A 52 11.75 4.79 -13.29
CA GLU A 52 13.11 5.27 -13.56
C GLU A 52 14.16 4.21 -13.23
N ASN A 53 14.02 3.53 -12.09
CA ASN A 53 14.89 2.43 -11.69
C ASN A 53 14.80 1.24 -12.65
N GLY A 54 13.59 0.94 -13.16
CA GLY A 54 13.37 -0.05 -14.20
C GLY A 54 14.10 0.29 -15.50
N TYR A 55 13.99 1.53 -15.96
CA TYR A 55 14.66 2.00 -17.18
C TYR A 55 16.19 2.07 -17.04
N MET A 56 16.71 2.47 -15.88
CA MET A 56 18.16 2.56 -15.62
C MET A 56 18.82 1.19 -15.40
N GLY A 57 18.06 0.11 -15.35
CA GLY A 57 18.60 -1.22 -15.10
C GLY A 57 18.96 -1.47 -13.62
N SER A 58 18.49 -0.62 -12.71
CA SER A 58 18.87 -0.66 -11.29
C SER A 58 17.95 -1.61 -10.52
N VAL A 59 18.33 -2.89 -10.43
CA VAL A 59 17.64 -3.88 -9.58
C VAL A 59 18.07 -3.65 -8.14
N SER A 60 17.45 -2.70 -7.46
CA SER A 60 17.83 -2.32 -6.08
C SER A 60 17.11 -3.13 -5.01
N ASP A 61 15.85 -3.53 -5.25
CA ASP A 61 15.05 -4.32 -4.30
C ASP A 61 13.95 -5.08 -5.06
N ASN A 62 14.07 -6.40 -5.11
CA ASN A 62 13.05 -7.29 -5.68
C ASN A 62 11.83 -7.47 -4.73
N GLY A 63 11.85 -6.82 -3.57
CA GLY A 63 10.94 -7.09 -2.49
C GLY A 63 11.19 -8.47 -1.88
N ASN A 64 10.54 -8.71 -0.75
CA ASN A 64 10.59 -9.98 -0.06
C ASN A 64 9.27 -10.73 -0.32
N PRO A 65 9.25 -11.80 -1.14
CA PRO A 65 8.02 -12.54 -1.37
C PRO A 65 7.51 -13.15 -0.05
N ILE A 66 6.27 -12.80 0.28
CA ILE A 66 5.59 -13.28 1.47
C ILE A 66 4.99 -14.65 1.16
N LEU A 67 5.46 -15.69 1.85
CA LEU A 67 4.94 -17.06 1.67
C LEU A 67 3.66 -17.29 2.48
N SER A 68 3.65 -16.75 3.70
CA SER A 68 2.52 -16.85 4.62
C SER A 68 2.57 -15.71 5.62
N TRP A 69 1.49 -15.53 6.37
CA TRP A 69 1.44 -14.63 7.51
C TRP A 69 1.45 -15.47 8.78
N ASN A 70 2.34 -15.14 9.72
CA ASN A 70 2.28 -15.72 11.05
C ASN A 70 1.29 -14.89 11.85
N GLU A 71 0.23 -15.54 12.30
CA GLU A 71 -0.77 -14.94 13.20
C GLU A 71 -0.05 -14.41 14.44
N GLY A 72 -0.34 -13.17 14.79
CA GLY A 72 0.23 -12.50 15.94
C GLY A 72 -0.23 -13.10 17.27
N ALA A 73 -0.07 -12.33 18.35
CA ALA A 73 -0.49 -12.75 19.69
C ALA A 73 -2.02 -12.92 19.81
N ASP A 74 -2.78 -12.30 18.90
CA ASP A 74 -4.24 -12.31 18.91
C ASP A 74 -4.88 -13.48 18.14
N THR A 75 -4.08 -14.31 17.45
CA THR A 75 -4.52 -15.49 16.66
C THR A 75 -5.51 -15.18 15.53
N TYR A 76 -5.58 -13.93 15.08
CA TYR A 76 -6.37 -13.53 13.92
C TYR A 76 -5.46 -13.21 12.74
N LEU A 77 -5.85 -13.64 11.54
CA LEU A 77 -5.14 -13.29 10.32
C LEU A 77 -5.47 -11.86 9.88
N TYR A 78 -4.46 -11.21 9.31
CA TYR A 78 -4.42 -9.86 8.77
C TYR A 78 -4.59 -8.75 9.81
N THR A 79 -3.97 -8.92 10.98
CA THR A 79 -3.94 -7.94 12.07
C THR A 79 -2.58 -7.24 12.18
N ALA A 80 -2.52 -6.17 12.97
CA ALA A 80 -1.36 -5.29 13.02
C ALA A 80 -0.11 -5.93 13.65
N ASP A 81 -0.28 -7.01 14.41
CA ASP A 81 0.78 -7.79 15.04
C ASP A 81 1.21 -9.01 14.21
N ASP A 82 0.56 -9.26 13.08
CA ASP A 82 0.98 -10.30 12.15
C ASP A 82 2.35 -10.00 11.57
N GLN A 83 3.15 -11.05 11.46
CA GLN A 83 4.45 -10.95 10.81
C GLN A 83 4.42 -11.71 9.49
N ALA A 84 4.83 -11.02 8.43
CA ALA A 84 5.07 -11.66 7.14
C ALA A 84 6.14 -12.73 7.32
N VAL A 85 5.77 -13.99 7.10
CA VAL A 85 6.74 -15.08 6.93
C VAL A 85 7.29 -14.92 5.52
N ILE A 86 8.33 -14.13 5.46
CA ILE A 86 9.19 -14.03 4.29
C ILE A 86 9.93 -15.36 4.18
N GLY A 87 10.02 -15.90 2.96
CA GLY A 87 10.84 -17.08 2.69
C GLY A 87 12.29 -16.85 3.13
N THR A 88 12.66 -17.38 4.29
CA THR A 88 13.98 -17.19 4.91
C THR A 88 14.82 -18.47 4.92
N SER A 89 14.52 -19.43 4.04
CA SER A 89 15.38 -20.61 3.88
C SER A 89 16.31 -20.43 2.67
N ASP A 90 17.54 -19.98 2.95
CA ASP A 90 18.79 -20.24 2.22
C ASP A 90 18.88 -20.01 0.70
N ASN A 91 17.85 -19.52 0.01
CA ASN A 91 18.01 -18.98 -1.34
C ASN A 91 16.77 -18.15 -1.75
N PRO A 92 16.81 -16.81 -1.70
CA PRO A 92 15.86 -15.96 -2.46
C PRO A 92 15.88 -16.25 -3.98
N SER A 93 16.87 -17.03 -4.44
CA SER A 93 16.88 -17.75 -5.70
C SER A 93 15.81 -18.85 -5.83
N LEU A 94 14.93 -19.11 -4.86
CA LEU A 94 13.94 -20.20 -4.95
C LEU A 94 12.64 -19.77 -5.63
N PHE A 95 12.11 -18.55 -5.45
CA PHE A 95 10.96 -18.15 -6.26
C PHE A 95 11.38 -17.99 -7.73
N SER A 96 12.42 -17.21 -7.97
CA SER A 96 13.00 -17.05 -9.30
C SER A 96 13.65 -18.34 -9.83
N GLY A 97 14.17 -19.22 -8.98
CA GLY A 97 14.76 -20.51 -9.37
C GLY A 97 13.73 -21.61 -9.61
N GLU A 98 12.61 -21.62 -8.90
CA GLU A 98 11.46 -22.47 -9.21
C GLU A 98 10.82 -22.04 -10.53
N LEU A 99 10.74 -20.73 -10.80
CA LEU A 99 10.35 -20.21 -12.10
C LEU A 99 11.38 -20.49 -13.21
N LYS A 100 12.62 -20.87 -12.86
CA LYS A 100 13.65 -21.36 -13.78
C LYS A 100 13.64 -22.88 -13.98
N ASN A 101 12.83 -23.64 -13.25
CA ASN A 101 12.66 -25.05 -13.58
C ASN A 101 11.84 -25.17 -14.89
N ASP A 102 12.26 -26.08 -15.77
CA ASP A 102 11.66 -26.32 -17.11
C ASP A 102 10.13 -26.59 -17.09
N GLU A 103 9.53 -26.77 -15.92
CA GLU A 103 8.08 -26.92 -15.72
C GLU A 103 7.28 -25.64 -16.03
N TYR A 104 7.91 -24.46 -15.91
CA TYR A 104 7.32 -23.17 -16.25
C TYR A 104 7.92 -22.56 -17.54
N ASP A 105 8.68 -23.35 -18.30
CA ASP A 105 9.21 -22.96 -19.61
C ASP A 105 8.12 -23.14 -20.69
N LEU A 106 7.88 -22.11 -21.50
CA LEU A 106 6.96 -22.15 -22.64
C LEU A 106 7.36 -23.20 -23.68
N LYS A 107 8.61 -23.67 -23.70
CA LYS A 107 9.05 -24.80 -24.53
C LYS A 107 8.39 -26.12 -24.13
N ALA A 108 8.00 -26.28 -22.87
CA ALA A 108 7.25 -27.45 -22.41
C ALA A 108 5.74 -27.32 -22.70
N ALA A 109 5.27 -26.14 -23.12
CA ALA A 109 3.87 -25.92 -23.46
C ALA A 109 3.51 -26.58 -24.81
N PRO A 110 2.28 -27.09 -24.96
CA PRO A 110 1.80 -27.65 -26.23
C PRO A 110 1.91 -26.65 -27.39
N ASP A 111 2.13 -27.15 -28.62
CA ASP A 111 2.38 -26.33 -29.82
C ASP A 111 1.36 -25.18 -30.03
N TYR A 112 0.09 -25.41 -29.70
CA TYR A 112 -0.96 -24.40 -29.84
C TYR A 112 -0.78 -23.19 -28.91
N VAL A 113 -0.03 -23.34 -27.82
CA VAL A 113 0.25 -22.29 -26.84
C VAL A 113 1.39 -21.41 -27.32
N GLN A 114 2.41 -21.99 -27.97
CA GLN A 114 3.60 -21.27 -28.43
C GLN A 114 3.28 -20.19 -29.48
N ASP A 115 2.28 -20.42 -30.32
CA ASP A 115 1.83 -19.46 -31.35
C ASP A 115 0.97 -18.30 -30.81
N ASN A 116 0.52 -18.38 -29.54
CA ASN A 116 -0.30 -17.32 -28.91
C ASN A 116 0.54 -16.20 -28.28
N PHE A 117 1.84 -16.37 -28.14
CA PHE A 117 2.73 -15.36 -27.58
C PHE A 117 3.38 -14.52 -28.69
N SER A 118 3.69 -13.27 -28.37
CA SER A 118 4.46 -12.43 -29.29
C SER A 118 5.81 -13.08 -29.57
N LYS A 119 6.26 -13.09 -30.85
CA LYS A 119 7.60 -13.59 -31.24
C LYS A 119 8.76 -12.88 -30.52
N THR A 120 8.49 -11.73 -29.93
CA THR A 120 9.43 -10.95 -29.11
C THR A 120 9.44 -11.31 -27.63
N MET A 121 8.47 -12.05 -27.10
CA MET A 121 8.61 -12.64 -25.77
C MET A 121 9.58 -13.81 -25.87
N GLY A 122 10.74 -13.69 -25.22
CA GLY A 122 11.69 -14.80 -25.11
C GLY A 122 10.95 -16.03 -24.62
N THR A 123 11.08 -17.15 -25.33
CA THR A 123 10.40 -18.42 -25.02
C THR A 123 10.87 -19.07 -23.72
N LEU A 124 11.73 -18.41 -22.94
CA LEU A 124 12.36 -18.90 -21.73
C LEU A 124 11.96 -17.99 -20.57
N TYR A 125 11.39 -18.59 -19.52
CA TYR A 125 11.21 -17.97 -18.20
C TYR A 125 10.38 -16.66 -18.19
N ILE A 126 9.25 -16.61 -18.92
CA ILE A 126 8.36 -15.43 -18.95
C ILE A 126 7.89 -14.94 -17.57
N PHE A 127 7.83 -15.84 -16.59
CA PHE A 127 7.45 -15.50 -15.21
C PHE A 127 8.63 -14.93 -14.40
N LEU A 128 9.86 -15.17 -14.84
CA LEU A 128 11.08 -14.69 -14.20
C LEU A 128 11.30 -13.19 -14.42
N ASP A 129 10.98 -12.69 -15.62
CA ASP A 129 11.01 -11.25 -15.90
C ASP A 129 9.91 -10.53 -15.11
N ALA A 130 8.75 -11.17 -14.91
CA ALA A 130 7.70 -10.66 -14.01
C ALA A 130 8.06 -10.77 -12.52
N ALA A 131 8.98 -11.67 -12.15
CA ALA A 131 9.46 -11.88 -10.78
C ALA A 131 10.64 -10.98 -10.41
N ASN A 132 11.38 -10.46 -11.41
CA ASN A 132 12.37 -9.43 -11.19
C ASN A 132 11.64 -8.09 -11.05
N LEU A 133 11.64 -7.57 -9.83
CA LEU A 133 10.95 -6.33 -9.50
C LEU A 133 11.97 -5.22 -9.26
N THR A 134 11.57 -4.01 -9.60
CA THR A 134 12.20 -2.79 -9.14
C THR A 134 11.27 -2.11 -8.14
N SER A 135 11.85 -1.33 -7.24
CA SER A 135 11.12 -0.61 -6.21
C SER A 135 11.31 0.90 -6.34
N GLY A 136 10.32 1.64 -5.89
CA GLY A 136 10.46 3.04 -5.48
C GLY A 136 9.80 3.24 -4.13
N ASN A 137 10.36 4.11 -3.31
CA ASN A 137 9.88 4.40 -1.96
C ASN A 137 9.79 5.92 -1.79
N GLU A 138 8.61 6.39 -1.40
CA GLU A 138 8.45 7.76 -0.97
C GLU A 138 7.89 7.81 0.46
N THR A 139 8.53 8.65 1.28
CA THR A 139 8.04 8.97 2.62
C THR A 139 7.65 10.44 2.66
N SER A 140 6.37 10.71 2.93
CA SER A 140 5.84 12.06 3.07
C SER A 140 5.24 12.29 4.45
N SER A 141 5.21 13.56 4.88
CA SER A 141 4.61 13.96 6.16
C SER A 141 3.49 14.96 5.93
N VAL A 142 2.36 14.72 6.57
CA VAL A 142 1.18 15.59 6.55
C VAL A 142 1.10 16.32 7.88
N SER A 143 1.30 17.64 7.85
CA SER A 143 1.13 18.50 9.02
C SER A 143 -0.34 18.64 9.38
N LEU A 144 -0.67 18.39 10.64
CA LEU A 144 -2.02 18.52 11.16
C LEU A 144 -2.25 19.91 11.72
N ASP A 145 -3.44 20.45 11.50
CA ASP A 145 -3.89 21.64 12.20
C ASP A 145 -4.24 21.32 13.68
N ASP A 146 -4.26 22.36 14.51
CA ASP A 146 -4.48 22.21 15.95
C ASP A 146 -5.84 21.57 16.28
N LEU A 147 -6.86 21.78 15.45
CA LEU A 147 -8.20 21.22 15.67
C LEU A 147 -8.21 19.72 15.35
N SER A 148 -7.62 19.30 14.23
CA SER A 148 -7.47 17.87 13.90
C SER A 148 -6.64 17.13 14.94
N ARG A 149 -5.56 17.75 15.44
CA ARG A 149 -4.75 17.18 16.53
C ARG A 149 -5.58 16.97 17.80
N MET A 150 -6.34 17.99 18.19
CA MET A 150 -7.12 17.93 19.43
C MET A 150 -8.32 16.99 19.35
N LEU A 151 -8.90 16.79 18.16
CA LEU A 151 -10.10 15.97 17.98
C LEU A 151 -9.81 14.51 17.61
N TYR A 152 -8.75 14.23 16.84
CA TYR A 152 -8.58 12.93 16.18
C TYR A 152 -7.25 12.23 16.49
N VAL A 153 -6.13 12.96 16.57
CA VAL A 153 -4.79 12.35 16.66
C VAL A 153 -3.90 13.17 17.57
N ASP A 154 -3.32 12.56 18.61
CA ASP A 154 -2.38 13.24 19.52
C ASP A 154 -0.97 13.37 18.92
N SER A 155 -0.87 13.80 17.66
CA SER A 155 0.39 14.08 16.98
C SER A 155 0.27 15.34 16.12
N SER A 156 1.38 16.05 15.90
CA SER A 156 1.43 17.21 15.01
C SER A 156 1.53 16.84 13.53
N THR A 157 1.92 15.59 13.25
CA THR A 157 2.22 15.10 11.91
C THR A 157 1.80 13.65 11.78
N ILE A 158 1.30 13.28 10.61
CA ILE A 158 1.13 11.88 10.18
C ILE A 158 2.15 11.61 9.10
N THR A 159 2.96 10.57 9.28
CA THR A 159 3.92 10.11 8.29
C THR A 159 3.28 9.03 7.44
N LEU A 160 3.41 9.15 6.13
CA LEU A 160 2.97 8.18 5.13
C LEU A 160 4.23 7.63 4.46
N GLU A 161 4.38 6.30 4.49
CA GLU A 161 5.45 5.58 3.83
C GLU A 161 4.81 4.64 2.81
N ASP A 162 5.13 4.81 1.54
CA ASP A 162 4.61 4.00 0.46
C ASP A 162 5.78 3.43 -0.35
N THR A 163 5.80 2.10 -0.49
CA THR A 163 6.75 1.39 -1.35
C THR A 163 5.98 0.75 -2.51
N VAL A 164 6.40 1.00 -3.74
CA VAL A 164 5.80 0.46 -4.95
C VAL A 164 6.80 -0.46 -5.63
N TYR A 165 6.38 -1.69 -5.92
CA TYR A 165 7.14 -2.65 -6.71
C TYR A 165 6.57 -2.76 -8.12
N MET A 166 7.43 -2.75 -9.14
CA MET A 166 7.05 -2.90 -10.55
C MET A 166 7.95 -3.90 -11.26
N PRO A 167 7.49 -4.58 -12.33
CA PRO A 167 8.34 -5.45 -13.11
C PRO A 167 9.52 -4.70 -13.72
N TYR A 168 10.67 -5.34 -13.72
CA TYR A 168 11.84 -4.87 -14.44
C TYR A 168 11.57 -4.88 -15.95
N MET A 169 11.78 -3.75 -16.61
CA MET A 169 11.74 -3.68 -18.08
C MET A 169 13.14 -3.93 -18.63
N SER A 170 13.49 -5.17 -18.94
CA SER A 170 14.67 -5.43 -19.76
C SER A 170 14.41 -4.96 -21.19
N ASP A 171 15.38 -4.28 -21.80
CA ASP A 171 15.33 -3.87 -23.21
C ASP A 171 14.79 -5.02 -24.10
N PHE A 172 13.76 -4.70 -24.88
CA PHE A 172 13.11 -5.55 -25.89
C PHE A 172 14.03 -5.84 -27.09
#